data_AF-A0A4P7WY30-F1
#
_entry.id   AF-A0A4P7WY30-F1
#
_cell.length_a   1.000
_cell.length_b   1.000
_cell.length_c   1.000
_cell.angle_alpha   90.00
_cell.angle_beta   90.00
_cell.angle_gamma   90.00
#
_symmetry.space_group_name_H-M   'P 1'
#
loop_
_entity.id
_entity.type
_entity.pdbx_description
1 polymer ?
#
loop_
_entity_poly.entity_id
_entity_poly.type
_entity_poly.pdbx_seq_one_letter_code
_entity_poly.pdbx_strand_id
1 'polypeptide(L)'
;MKTYIILLFSVFMLIGCKTNNRPTYSNPLKIEKANSPLNIDSILYWTTNNYSLNIKSKKIADVLINYKIKDGKLYNISNNTIVDQVNISFHEDSITSQDVKIINGLPNGIYYNSRSNFKDWRTFFYDEKGDLNNTFSIGDYTTTFTNGNGFWKDYYFNNTDTIYVIKEEGQVSQNFKIGKWLYYSEKGEIIETKNYRLKDSIDVRFPHCLFNKKEPTI
;
A
#
# COMPACT_ATOMS: atom_id res chain seq x y z
N MET A 1 -18.34 71.18 18.66
CA MET A 1 -17.19 70.55 17.97
C MET A 1 -17.27 69.06 18.25
N LYS A 2 -17.52 68.24 17.22
CA LYS A 2 -17.81 66.81 17.33
C LYS A 2 -16.49 66.04 17.45
N THR A 3 -16.31 65.28 18.53
CA THR A 3 -15.19 64.34 18.66
C THR A 3 -15.73 62.92 18.51
N TYR A 4 -15.27 62.24 17.46
CA TYR A 4 -15.68 60.88 17.10
C TYR A 4 -15.04 59.85 18.03
N ILE A 5 -15.84 58.94 18.56
CA ILE A 5 -15.41 57.70 19.22
C ILE A 5 -15.03 56.72 18.10
N ILE A 6 -13.75 56.38 18.00
CA ILE A 6 -13.27 55.28 17.16
C ILE A 6 -13.32 54.02 18.01
N LEU A 7 -14.37 53.22 17.83
CA LEU A 7 -14.48 51.86 18.34
C LEU A 7 -13.68 50.93 17.42
N LEU A 8 -12.48 50.52 17.85
CA LEU A 8 -11.74 49.43 17.21
C LEU A 8 -12.43 48.10 17.54
N PHE A 9 -13.22 47.59 16.61
CA PHE A 9 -13.71 46.21 16.65
C PHE A 9 -12.56 45.27 16.27
N SER A 10 -11.87 44.74 17.28
CA SER A 10 -10.96 43.60 17.11
C SER A 10 -11.79 42.33 16.89
N VAL A 11 -11.97 41.95 15.63
CA VAL A 11 -12.56 40.68 15.22
C VAL A 11 -11.58 39.56 15.61
N PHE A 12 -11.89 38.86 16.71
CA PHE A 12 -11.26 37.57 17.03
C PHE A 12 -11.73 36.54 15.99
N MET A 13 -10.93 36.34 14.95
CA MET A 13 -10.98 35.14 14.11
C MET A 13 -10.53 33.96 14.99
N LEU A 14 -11.49 33.31 15.65
CA LEU A 14 -11.30 31.97 16.20
C LEU A 14 -11.15 31.01 15.01
N ILE A 15 -9.91 30.86 14.53
CA ILE A 15 -9.52 29.74 13.70
C ILE A 15 -9.63 28.50 14.58
N GLY A 16 -10.78 27.85 14.53
CA GLY A 16 -10.95 26.52 15.09
C GLY A 16 -9.96 25.58 14.41
N CYS A 17 -8.88 25.23 15.13
CA CYS A 17 -8.10 24.06 14.81
C CYS A 17 -9.06 22.87 14.82
N LYS A 18 -9.46 22.38 13.64
CA LYS A 18 -9.96 21.02 13.49
C LYS A 18 -8.83 20.11 13.95
N THR A 19 -8.93 19.63 15.19
CA THR A 19 -8.19 18.48 15.65
C THR A 19 -8.56 17.32 14.72
N ASN A 20 -7.65 16.99 13.81
CA ASN A 20 -7.68 15.72 13.12
C ASN A 20 -7.49 14.65 14.20
N ASN A 21 -8.60 14.17 14.77
CA ASN A 21 -8.59 13.01 15.65
C ASN A 21 -8.03 11.85 14.81
N ARG A 22 -6.77 11.49 15.09
CA ARG A 22 -6.23 10.19 14.69
C ARG A 22 -7.20 9.12 15.20
N PRO A 23 -7.42 8.01 14.47
CA PRO A 23 -7.83 6.78 15.11
C PRO A 23 -6.85 6.52 16.26
N THR A 24 -7.33 6.49 17.50
CA THR A 24 -6.51 6.11 18.64
C THR A 24 -6.17 4.63 18.49
N TYR A 25 -4.99 4.36 17.94
CA TYR A 25 -4.41 3.04 18.02
C TYR A 25 -4.11 2.74 19.48
N SER A 26 -4.56 1.57 19.95
CA SER A 26 -4.18 1.04 21.25
C SER A 26 -2.66 1.07 21.38
N ASN A 27 -2.16 1.40 22.57
CA ASN A 27 -0.73 1.31 22.88
C ASN A 27 -0.20 -0.05 22.42
N PRO A 28 0.96 -0.10 21.73
CA PRO A 28 1.53 -1.36 21.31
C PRO A 28 1.73 -2.25 22.53
N LEU A 29 1.18 -3.46 22.48
CA LEU A 29 1.61 -4.52 23.38
C LEU A 29 3.12 -4.65 23.16
N LYS A 30 3.91 -4.48 24.23
CA LYS A 30 5.32 -4.88 24.23
C LYS A 30 5.33 -6.36 23.90
N ILE A 31 5.69 -6.70 22.67
CA ILE A 31 5.93 -8.08 22.26
C ILE A 31 7.22 -8.48 22.98
N GLU A 32 7.09 -9.24 24.06
CA GLU A 32 8.21 -9.98 24.61
C GLU A 32 8.80 -10.80 23.47
N LYS A 33 10.13 -10.71 23.27
CA LYS A 33 10.88 -11.39 22.20
C LYS A 33 10.25 -12.74 21.92
N ALA A 34 9.64 -12.87 20.73
CA ALA A 34 9.07 -14.12 20.27
C ALA A 34 10.22 -15.13 20.11
N ASN A 35 10.51 -15.85 21.20
CA ASN A 35 11.24 -17.09 21.15
C ASN A 35 10.29 -18.14 20.58
N SER A 36 10.15 -18.15 19.27
CA SER A 36 9.54 -19.28 18.58
C SER A 36 10.38 -19.63 17.35
N PRO A 37 10.67 -20.91 17.10
CA PRO A 37 11.37 -21.33 15.90
C PRO A 37 10.54 -20.90 14.68
N LEU A 38 11.19 -20.22 13.75
CA LEU A 38 10.62 -19.71 12.49
C LEU A 38 10.06 -20.85 11.63
N ASN A 39 8.85 -21.30 11.91
CA ASN A 39 8.07 -22.13 11.00
C ASN A 39 7.29 -21.21 10.07
N ILE A 40 7.53 -21.32 8.76
CA ILE A 40 6.66 -20.71 7.76
C ILE A 40 5.42 -21.59 7.67
N ASP A 41 4.29 -21.14 8.24
CA ASP A 41 3.07 -21.95 8.35
C ASP A 41 2.49 -22.37 6.98
N SER A 42 2.69 -21.55 5.94
CA SER A 42 2.34 -21.91 4.55
C SER A 42 2.85 -20.88 3.53
N ILE A 43 3.04 -21.33 2.29
CA ILE A 43 3.12 -20.45 1.11
C ILE A 43 1.79 -20.55 0.39
N LEU A 44 1.13 -19.41 0.19
CA LEU A 44 -0.09 -19.30 -0.57
C LEU A 44 0.22 -18.77 -1.97
N TYR A 45 -0.06 -19.58 -2.98
CA TYR A 45 0.02 -19.17 -4.38
C TYR A 45 -1.33 -18.59 -4.80
N TRP A 46 -1.36 -17.32 -5.14
CA TRP A 46 -2.54 -16.60 -5.61
C TRP A 46 -2.35 -16.21 -7.07
N THR A 47 -3.41 -16.24 -7.87
CA THR A 47 -3.34 -15.83 -9.28
C THR A 47 -4.47 -14.86 -9.62
N THR A 48 -4.29 -14.09 -10.68
CA THR A 48 -5.39 -13.33 -11.29
C THR A 48 -6.50 -14.27 -11.74
N ASN A 49 -7.75 -13.77 -11.87
CA ASN A 49 -8.90 -14.63 -12.21
C ASN A 49 -8.77 -15.32 -13.58
N ASN A 50 -7.98 -14.74 -14.48
CA ASN A 50 -7.77 -15.18 -15.86
C ASN A 50 -6.50 -16.01 -16.04
N TYR A 51 -5.71 -16.21 -14.97
CA TYR A 51 -4.46 -16.95 -15.01
C TYR A 51 -4.47 -18.10 -13.99
N SER A 52 -4.00 -19.27 -14.40
CA SER A 52 -3.83 -20.44 -13.53
C SER A 52 -2.48 -21.05 -13.77
N LEU A 53 -1.77 -21.35 -12.70
CA LEU A 53 -0.55 -22.14 -12.75
C LEU A 53 -0.89 -23.62 -12.60
N ASN A 54 0.03 -24.50 -13.01
CA ASN A 54 -0.04 -25.94 -12.71
C ASN A 54 0.30 -26.26 -11.24
N ILE A 55 0.50 -25.23 -10.41
CA ILE A 55 0.63 -25.29 -8.95
C ILE A 55 -0.77 -25.11 -8.36
N LYS A 56 -1.05 -25.58 -7.14
CA LYS A 56 -2.34 -25.37 -6.43
C LYS A 56 -2.54 -23.89 -6.05
N SER A 57 -2.64 -23.01 -7.05
CA SER A 57 -2.93 -21.59 -6.88
C SER A 57 -4.41 -21.37 -6.67
N LYS A 58 -4.77 -20.44 -5.79
CA LYS A 58 -6.14 -19.96 -5.61
C LYS A 58 -6.37 -18.73 -6.47
N LYS A 59 -7.52 -18.66 -7.14
CA LYS A 59 -7.92 -17.44 -7.84
C LYS A 59 -8.20 -16.34 -6.81
N ILE A 60 -7.92 -15.11 -7.19
CA ILE A 60 -8.13 -13.95 -6.31
C ILE A 60 -9.57 -13.84 -5.79
N ALA A 61 -10.57 -14.21 -6.60
CA ALA A 61 -11.96 -14.26 -6.17
C ALA A 61 -12.17 -15.21 -4.98
N ASP A 62 -11.51 -16.38 -4.97
CA ASP A 62 -11.60 -17.37 -3.89
C ASP A 62 -10.82 -16.93 -2.64
N VAL A 63 -9.72 -16.21 -2.85
CA VAL A 63 -8.93 -15.61 -1.75
C VAL A 63 -9.77 -14.59 -0.99
N LEU A 64 -10.51 -13.74 -1.70
CA LEU A 64 -11.33 -12.68 -1.08
C LEU A 64 -12.53 -13.19 -0.27
N ILE A 65 -12.89 -14.46 -0.43
CA ILE A 65 -13.89 -15.13 0.43
C ILE A 65 -13.29 -15.49 1.79
N ASN A 66 -11.98 -15.73 1.84
CA ASN A 66 -11.29 -16.26 3.02
C ASN A 66 -10.55 -15.18 3.80
N TYR A 67 -10.19 -14.06 3.17
CA TYR A 67 -9.38 -13.01 3.79
C TYR A 67 -9.95 -11.62 3.59
N LYS A 68 -9.77 -10.75 4.58
CA LYS A 68 -10.09 -9.32 4.51
C LYS A 68 -9.02 -8.48 5.20
N ILE A 69 -8.86 -7.24 4.74
CA ILE A 69 -8.14 -6.23 5.52
C ILE A 69 -9.12 -5.54 6.46
N LYS A 70 -8.75 -5.45 7.74
CA LYS A 70 -9.44 -4.66 8.74
C LYS A 70 -8.39 -3.95 9.59
N ASP A 71 -8.56 -2.64 9.81
CA ASP A 71 -7.65 -1.82 10.62
C ASP A 71 -6.16 -1.97 10.22
N GLY A 72 -5.91 -2.06 8.91
CA GLY A 72 -4.55 -2.20 8.34
C GLY A 72 -3.90 -3.57 8.53
N LYS A 73 -4.66 -4.59 8.96
CA LYS A 73 -4.19 -5.97 9.16
C LYS A 73 -5.01 -6.98 8.36
N LEU A 74 -4.38 -8.07 7.95
CA LEU A 74 -5.01 -9.21 7.28
C LEU A 74 -5.68 -10.13 8.31
N TYR A 75 -6.96 -10.43 8.08
CA TYR A 75 -7.77 -11.33 8.90
C TYR A 75 -8.31 -12.50 8.09
N ASN A 76 -8.40 -13.66 8.74
CA ASN A 76 -9.23 -14.77 8.31
C ASN A 76 -10.71 -14.38 8.47
N ILE A 77 -11.53 -14.51 7.41
CA ILE A 77 -12.95 -14.15 7.45
C ILE A 77 -13.75 -15.15 8.29
N SER A 78 -13.47 -16.46 8.15
CA SER A 78 -14.27 -17.53 8.73
C SER A 78 -14.35 -17.50 10.26
N ASN A 79 -13.26 -17.13 10.92
CA ASN A 79 -13.15 -17.09 12.38
C ASN A 79 -12.78 -15.68 12.91
N ASN A 80 -12.64 -14.69 12.02
CA ASN A 80 -12.31 -13.30 12.36
C ASN A 80 -11.02 -13.16 13.19
N THR A 81 -10.04 -14.04 12.99
CA THR A 81 -8.72 -13.97 13.62
C THR A 81 -7.69 -13.30 12.71
N ILE A 82 -6.67 -12.69 13.32
CA ILE A 82 -5.52 -12.14 12.58
C ILE A 82 -4.74 -13.29 11.94
N VAL A 83 -4.26 -13.11 10.71
CA VAL A 83 -3.36 -14.06 10.06
C VAL A 83 -2.01 -14.02 10.75
N ASP A 84 -1.58 -15.14 11.32
CA ASP A 84 -0.35 -15.21 12.13
C ASP A 84 0.91 -15.08 11.27
N GLN A 85 1.19 -16.06 10.39
CA GLN A 85 2.27 -15.93 9.42
C GLN A 85 1.91 -16.58 8.09
N VAL A 86 2.14 -15.85 6.98
CA VAL A 86 1.96 -16.41 5.64
C VAL A 86 2.87 -15.73 4.62
N ASN A 87 3.40 -16.51 3.67
CA ASN A 87 3.99 -15.96 2.46
C ASN A 87 2.95 -16.01 1.34
N ILE A 88 2.66 -14.88 0.73
CA ILE A 88 1.77 -14.77 -0.42
C ILE A 88 2.64 -14.61 -1.66
N SER A 89 2.47 -15.49 -2.65
CA SER A 89 3.05 -15.34 -3.98
C SER A 89 1.91 -15.08 -4.96
N PHE A 90 1.78 -13.84 -5.43
CA PHE A 90 0.72 -13.43 -6.34
C PHE A 90 1.24 -13.37 -7.78
N HIS A 91 0.79 -14.29 -8.62
CA HIS A 91 1.20 -14.36 -10.03
C HIS A 91 0.19 -13.64 -10.93
N GLU A 92 0.70 -12.66 -11.67
CA GLU A 92 -0.06 -11.96 -12.70
C GLU A 92 -0.08 -12.77 -14.00
N ASP A 93 1.08 -13.31 -14.38
CA ASP A 93 1.30 -14.15 -15.56
C ASP A 93 2.41 -15.20 -15.32
N SER A 94 2.90 -15.86 -16.38
CA SER A 94 3.90 -16.93 -16.30
C SER A 94 5.30 -16.49 -15.87
N ILE A 95 5.57 -15.20 -15.93
CA ILE A 95 6.88 -14.63 -15.66
C ILE A 95 6.82 -13.48 -14.67
N THR A 96 5.66 -13.00 -14.25
CA THR A 96 5.47 -11.86 -13.34
C THR A 96 4.80 -12.34 -12.04
N SER A 97 5.45 -12.12 -10.90
CA SER A 97 4.92 -12.46 -9.57
C SER A 97 5.11 -11.32 -8.57
N GLN A 98 4.40 -11.35 -7.45
CA GLN A 98 4.56 -10.42 -6.34
C GLN A 98 4.58 -11.22 -5.04
N ASP A 99 5.70 -11.24 -4.34
CA ASP A 99 5.84 -12.01 -3.11
C ASP A 99 5.72 -11.10 -1.89
N VAL A 100 4.89 -11.41 -0.90
CA VAL A 100 4.83 -10.65 0.36
C VAL A 100 4.75 -11.59 1.55
N LYS A 101 5.62 -11.35 2.54
CA LYS A 101 5.54 -12.00 3.84
C LYS A 101 4.60 -11.20 4.74
N ILE A 102 3.61 -11.86 5.32
CA ILE A 102 2.71 -11.31 6.32
C ILE A 102 3.03 -11.96 7.67
N ILE A 103 3.21 -11.14 8.71
CA ILE A 103 3.37 -11.56 10.10
C ILE A 103 2.40 -10.74 10.96
N ASN A 104 1.61 -11.41 11.81
CA ASN A 104 0.58 -10.81 12.66
C ASN A 104 -0.34 -9.84 11.90
N GLY A 105 -0.75 -10.27 10.70
CA GLY A 105 -1.60 -9.54 9.77
C GLY A 105 -0.92 -8.37 9.05
N LEU A 106 0.35 -8.10 9.30
CA LEU A 106 1.09 -6.97 8.72
C LEU A 106 2.13 -7.43 7.70
N PRO A 107 2.34 -6.68 6.62
CA PRO A 107 3.49 -6.88 5.73
C PRO A 107 4.81 -6.76 6.49
N ASN A 108 5.66 -7.77 6.36
CA ASN A 108 6.94 -7.93 7.07
C ASN A 108 7.96 -8.63 6.17
N GLY A 109 8.06 -8.19 4.92
CA GLY A 109 9.04 -8.75 4.00
C GLY A 109 9.11 -8.00 2.68
N ILE A 110 10.24 -8.21 2.02
CA ILE A 110 10.55 -7.63 0.71
C ILE A 110 9.49 -8.07 -0.27
N TYR A 111 8.80 -7.10 -0.86
CA TYR A 111 7.99 -7.33 -2.04
C TYR A 111 8.89 -7.40 -3.25
N TYR A 112 8.83 -8.51 -3.99
CA TYR A 112 9.65 -8.76 -5.16
C TYR A 112 8.75 -9.01 -6.37
N ASN A 113 9.09 -8.35 -7.49
CA ASN A 113 8.56 -8.73 -8.80
C ASN A 113 9.66 -9.39 -9.61
N SER A 114 9.66 -10.73 -9.71
CA SER A 114 10.49 -11.40 -10.70
C SER A 114 9.84 -11.25 -12.05
N ARG A 115 10.59 -10.72 -13.03
CA ARG A 115 10.54 -11.18 -14.42
C ARG A 115 11.88 -11.81 -14.78
N SER A 116 11.86 -12.93 -15.50
CA SER A 116 12.94 -13.92 -15.49
C SER A 116 14.32 -13.47 -15.97
N ASN A 117 14.52 -12.28 -16.54
CA ASN A 117 15.84 -11.84 -16.99
C ASN A 117 15.97 -10.30 -17.02
N PHE A 118 16.36 -9.68 -15.91
CA PHE A 118 16.87 -8.29 -15.81
C PHE A 118 15.85 -7.14 -15.54
N LYS A 119 16.12 -6.40 -14.45
CA LYS A 119 15.88 -4.95 -14.20
C LYS A 119 14.56 -4.42 -13.60
N ASP A 120 13.55 -5.21 -13.26
CA ASP A 120 12.37 -4.68 -12.52
C ASP A 120 12.25 -5.29 -11.12
N TRP A 121 13.22 -4.97 -10.27
CA TRP A 121 13.18 -5.31 -8.85
C TRP A 121 12.52 -4.14 -8.12
N ARG A 122 11.34 -4.40 -7.61
CA ARG A 122 10.73 -3.54 -6.59
C ARG A 122 11.24 -4.03 -5.25
N THR A 123 11.52 -3.13 -4.33
CA THR A 123 11.89 -3.51 -2.96
C THR A 123 11.17 -2.61 -2.00
N PHE A 124 10.52 -3.24 -1.03
CA PHE A 124 9.72 -2.59 -0.01
C PHE A 124 10.21 -3.03 1.35
N PHE A 125 10.40 -2.07 2.23
CA PHE A 125 10.78 -2.32 3.61
C PHE A 125 9.68 -1.80 4.52
N TYR A 126 9.45 -2.57 5.58
CA TYR A 126 8.44 -2.30 6.59
C TYR A 126 9.10 -2.21 7.95
N ASP A 127 8.61 -1.33 8.82
CA ASP A 127 9.02 -1.31 10.23
C ASP A 127 8.25 -2.37 11.05
N GLU A 128 8.52 -2.44 12.36
CA GLU A 128 7.85 -3.38 13.28
C GLU A 128 6.34 -3.14 13.42
N LYS A 129 5.83 -1.98 12.99
CA LYS A 129 4.41 -1.64 12.96
C LYS A 129 3.78 -1.96 11.60
N GLY A 130 4.57 -2.43 10.65
CA GLY A 130 4.17 -2.70 9.28
C GLY A 130 4.05 -1.43 8.43
N ASP A 131 4.63 -0.30 8.85
CA ASP A 131 4.63 0.93 8.07
C ASP A 131 5.74 0.88 7.02
N LEU A 132 5.49 1.41 5.80
CA LEU A 132 6.54 1.61 4.80
C LEU A 132 7.64 2.48 5.40
N ASN A 133 8.86 1.96 5.40
CA ASN A 133 9.98 2.61 6.06
C ASN A 133 11.26 2.22 5.35
N ASN A 134 12.13 3.19 5.05
CA ASN A 134 13.36 3.03 4.27
C ASN A 134 13.14 3.11 2.75
N THR A 135 14.05 2.51 1.99
CA THR A 135 14.27 2.76 0.57
C THR A 135 13.25 2.00 -0.27
N PHE A 136 12.48 2.73 -1.07
CA PHE A 136 11.68 2.18 -2.15
C PHE A 136 12.45 2.40 -3.44
N SER A 137 12.69 1.31 -4.17
CA SER A 137 13.38 1.36 -5.46
C SER A 137 12.58 0.60 -6.50
N ILE A 138 12.47 1.18 -7.70
CA ILE A 138 11.92 0.56 -8.91
C ILE A 138 12.79 1.02 -10.08
N GLY A 139 13.54 0.10 -10.68
CA GLY A 139 14.52 0.45 -11.72
C GLY A 139 15.53 1.48 -11.20
N ASP A 140 15.66 2.61 -11.92
CA ASP A 140 16.54 3.73 -11.54
C ASP A 140 15.90 4.75 -10.59
N TYR A 141 14.61 4.59 -10.28
CA TYR A 141 13.93 5.44 -9.31
C TYR A 141 14.15 4.91 -7.90
N THR A 142 14.59 5.79 -7.01
CA THR A 142 14.70 5.51 -5.58
C THR A 142 14.13 6.66 -4.77
N THR A 143 13.37 6.32 -3.74
CA THR A 143 12.81 7.26 -2.77
C THR A 143 12.87 6.64 -1.38
N THR A 144 12.62 7.45 -0.36
CA THR A 144 12.62 6.99 1.03
C THR A 144 11.25 7.21 1.63
N PHE A 145 10.71 6.16 2.23
CA PHE A 145 9.56 6.23 3.10
C PHE A 145 9.98 6.35 4.55
N THR A 146 9.22 7.10 5.34
CA THR A 146 9.43 7.22 6.79
C THR A 146 8.09 7.14 7.50
N ASN A 147 7.92 6.11 8.34
CA ASN A 147 6.69 5.85 9.10
C ASN A 147 5.42 5.90 8.21
N GLY A 148 5.50 5.27 7.03
CA GLY A 148 4.41 5.20 6.06
C GLY A 148 4.20 6.47 5.22
N ASN A 149 5.13 7.43 5.23
CA ASN A 149 4.99 8.67 4.46
C ASN A 149 6.08 8.76 3.40
N GLY A 150 5.72 9.20 2.20
CA GLY A 150 6.66 9.34 1.09
C GLY A 150 5.96 9.61 -0.24
N PHE A 151 6.75 9.88 -1.27
CA PHE A 151 6.23 10.02 -2.63
C PHE A 151 6.34 8.70 -3.36
N TRP A 152 5.21 8.23 -3.88
CA TRP A 152 5.11 7.00 -4.64
C TRP A 152 5.21 7.28 -6.13
N LYS A 153 5.93 6.40 -6.83
CA LYS A 153 5.97 6.37 -8.28
C LYS A 153 6.13 4.93 -8.73
N ASP A 154 5.21 4.47 -9.56
CA ASP A 154 5.24 3.15 -10.19
C ASP A 154 5.34 3.30 -11.71
N TYR A 155 5.75 2.24 -12.40
CA TYR A 155 6.03 2.23 -13.83
C TYR A 155 5.36 1.04 -14.53
N TYR A 156 5.02 1.25 -15.80
CA TYR A 156 4.72 0.18 -16.72
C TYR A 156 5.98 -0.59 -17.05
N PHE A 157 5.83 -1.90 -17.13
CA PHE A 157 6.88 -2.77 -17.61
C PHE A 157 6.79 -2.86 -19.14
N ASN A 158 7.85 -2.49 -19.86
CA ASN A 158 7.96 -2.77 -21.28
C ASN A 158 9.11 -3.75 -21.55
N ASN A 159 8.78 -4.84 -22.24
CA ASN A 159 9.64 -5.99 -22.51
C ASN A 159 10.71 -5.69 -23.57
N THR A 160 10.57 -4.58 -24.30
CA THR A 160 11.40 -4.27 -25.46
C THR A 160 12.39 -3.13 -25.22
N ASP A 161 12.17 -2.28 -24.21
CA ASP A 161 12.92 -1.05 -24.01
C ASP A 161 13.35 -0.83 -22.55
N THR A 162 14.45 -0.10 -22.38
CA THR A 162 14.94 0.39 -21.07
C THR A 162 14.13 1.59 -20.56
N ILE A 163 13.03 1.93 -21.22
CA ILE A 163 12.22 3.12 -20.93
C ILE A 163 11.12 2.74 -19.94
N TYR A 164 11.28 3.22 -18.71
CA TYR A 164 10.24 3.15 -17.68
C TYR A 164 9.20 4.25 -17.93
N VAL A 165 8.02 3.87 -18.43
CA VAL A 165 6.89 4.80 -18.52
C VAL A 165 6.19 4.82 -17.16
N ILE A 166 6.04 6.00 -16.56
CA ILE A 166 5.33 6.13 -15.27
C ILE A 166 3.91 5.57 -15.44
N LYS A 167 3.48 4.72 -14.52
CA LYS A 167 2.12 4.16 -14.45
C LYS A 167 1.25 4.98 -13.52
N GLU A 168 1.77 5.29 -12.34
CA GLU A 168 1.09 6.11 -11.34
C GLU A 168 2.09 6.86 -10.47
N GLU A 169 1.71 8.02 -9.98
CA GLU A 169 2.48 8.74 -8.98
C GLU A 169 1.58 9.56 -8.04
N GLY A 170 2.04 9.75 -6.81
CA GLY A 170 1.31 10.55 -5.83
C GLY A 170 1.88 10.46 -4.42
N GLN A 171 1.26 11.22 -3.51
CA GLN A 171 1.67 11.24 -2.11
C GLN A 171 1.05 10.09 -1.33
N VAL A 172 1.87 9.49 -0.47
CA VAL A 172 1.46 8.49 0.52
C VAL A 172 1.67 9.09 1.91
N SER A 173 0.66 8.95 2.75
CA SER A 173 0.69 9.35 4.15
C SER A 173 0.13 8.23 5.01
N GLN A 174 0.86 7.82 6.04
CA GLN A 174 0.48 6.71 6.94
C GLN A 174 0.11 5.43 6.17
N ASN A 175 0.86 5.13 5.10
CA ASN A 175 0.66 4.04 4.14
C ASN A 175 -0.54 4.17 3.20
N PHE A 176 -1.22 5.31 3.20
CA PHE A 176 -2.39 5.54 2.37
C PHE A 176 -2.12 6.54 1.26
N LYS A 177 -2.67 6.26 0.07
CA LYS A 177 -2.78 7.26 -1.00
C LYS A 177 -3.54 8.49 -0.49
N ILE A 178 -2.97 9.68 -0.66
CA ILE A 178 -3.58 10.95 -0.26
C ILE A 178 -3.37 12.04 -1.32
N GLY A 179 -4.33 12.93 -1.46
CA GLY A 179 -4.25 14.07 -2.35
C GLY A 179 -4.29 13.66 -3.82
N LYS A 180 -3.65 14.45 -4.68
CA LYS A 180 -3.66 14.23 -6.12
C LYS A 180 -2.77 13.04 -6.50
N TRP A 181 -3.36 12.11 -7.22
CA TRP A 181 -2.70 10.97 -7.86
C TRP A 181 -2.91 11.03 -9.37
N LEU A 182 -1.83 10.84 -10.09
CA LEU A 182 -1.81 10.83 -11.55
C LEU A 182 -1.66 9.39 -12.02
N TYR A 183 -2.44 9.02 -13.03
CA TYR A 183 -2.38 7.72 -13.69
C TYR A 183 -2.16 7.95 -15.18
N TYR A 184 -1.25 7.19 -15.75
CA TYR A 184 -0.76 7.37 -17.09
C TYR A 184 -1.12 6.17 -17.95
N SER A 185 -1.13 6.32 -19.28
CA SER A 185 -1.14 5.20 -20.22
C SER A 185 0.27 4.64 -20.42
N GLU A 186 0.39 3.48 -21.08
CA GLU A 186 1.67 2.94 -21.54
C GLU A 186 2.43 3.88 -22.49
N LYS A 187 1.77 4.91 -23.04
CA LYS A 187 2.40 5.96 -23.86
C LYS A 187 2.89 7.16 -23.04
N GLY A 188 2.66 7.18 -21.73
CA GLY A 188 3.05 8.27 -20.82
C GLY A 188 2.06 9.43 -20.79
N GLU A 189 0.86 9.27 -21.35
CA GLU A 189 -0.19 10.29 -21.30
C GLU A 189 -1.00 10.16 -20.02
N ILE A 190 -1.36 11.26 -19.36
CA ILE A 190 -2.25 11.20 -18.19
C ILE A 190 -3.64 10.77 -18.65
N ILE A 191 -4.07 9.57 -18.27
CA ILE A 191 -5.40 9.04 -18.57
C ILE A 191 -6.40 9.31 -17.46
N GLU A 192 -5.92 9.46 -16.21
CA GLU A 192 -6.78 9.74 -15.08
C GLU A 192 -6.04 10.55 -14.01
N THR A 193 -6.80 11.42 -13.34
CA THR A 193 -6.36 12.09 -12.13
C THR A 193 -7.38 11.82 -11.03
N LYS A 194 -6.96 11.20 -9.94
CA LYS A 194 -7.80 11.01 -8.75
C LYS A 194 -7.32 11.89 -7.61
N ASN A 195 -8.25 12.32 -6.77
CA ASN A 195 -7.93 13.05 -5.54
C ASN A 195 -8.41 12.25 -4.33
N TYR A 196 -7.48 11.62 -3.64
CA TYR A 196 -7.75 10.73 -2.51
C TYR A 196 -7.93 11.51 -1.21
N ARG A 197 -9.05 11.25 -0.54
CA ARG A 197 -9.33 11.71 0.83
C ARG A 197 -9.21 10.52 1.78
N LEU A 198 -9.03 10.78 3.07
CA LEU A 198 -8.93 9.73 4.11
C LEU A 198 -10.04 8.67 4.04
N LYS A 199 -11.28 9.05 3.70
CA LYS A 199 -12.43 8.13 3.56
C LYS A 199 -12.33 7.19 2.35
N ASP A 200 -11.54 7.58 1.36
CA ASP A 200 -11.31 6.88 0.10
C ASP A 200 -9.88 6.32 0.05
N SER A 201 -9.20 6.32 1.19
CA SER A 201 -7.80 5.96 1.31
C SER A 201 -7.55 4.52 0.90
N ILE A 202 -6.43 4.33 0.22
CA ILE A 202 -6.00 3.05 -0.34
C ILE A 202 -4.67 2.71 0.31
N ASP A 203 -4.63 1.59 1.03
CA ASP A 203 -3.43 1.10 1.70
C ASP A 203 -2.48 0.51 0.66
N VAL A 204 -1.32 1.14 0.47
CA VAL A 204 -0.35 0.76 -0.57
C VAL A 204 0.53 -0.43 -0.18
N ARG A 205 0.43 -0.92 1.06
CA ARG A 205 1.28 -2.03 1.56
C ARG A 205 0.83 -3.40 1.09
N PHE A 206 -0.46 -3.50 0.74
CA PHE A 206 -1.02 -4.72 0.21
C PHE A 206 -1.06 -4.64 -1.32
N PRO A 207 -0.84 -5.75 -2.04
CA PRO A 207 -0.76 -5.74 -3.50
C PRO A 207 -1.95 -5.02 -4.15
N HIS A 208 -1.62 -4.27 -5.20
CA HIS A 208 -2.43 -3.21 -5.82
C HIS A 208 -3.83 -3.65 -6.29
N CYS A 209 -4.09 -4.96 -6.40
CA CYS A 209 -5.38 -5.49 -6.87
C CYS A 209 -6.08 -6.46 -5.91
N LEU A 210 -5.48 -6.83 -4.77
CA LEU A 210 -6.04 -7.87 -3.89
C LEU A 210 -7.20 -7.34 -3.07
N PHE A 211 -6.97 -6.29 -2.29
CA PHE A 211 -7.92 -5.87 -1.27
C PHE A 211 -8.51 -4.46 -1.52
N ASN A 212 -8.03 -3.77 -2.54
CA ASN A 212 -8.34 -2.36 -2.82
C ASN A 212 -9.26 -2.19 -4.04
N LYS A 213 -10.55 -2.57 -3.90
CA LYS A 213 -11.57 -2.49 -4.98
C LYS A 213 -11.89 -1.08 -5.51
N LYS A 214 -11.27 -0.02 -4.97
CA LYS A 214 -11.52 1.39 -5.33
C LYS A 214 -10.50 1.95 -6.33
N GLU A 215 -9.41 1.24 -6.59
CA GLU A 215 -8.45 1.58 -7.65
C GLU A 215 -9.08 1.35 -9.05
N PRO A 216 -8.70 2.12 -10.07
CA PRO A 216 -8.98 1.74 -11.45
C PRO A 216 -8.22 0.44 -11.76
N THR A 217 -8.90 -0.55 -12.34
CA THR A 217 -8.23 -1.69 -12.95
C THR A 217 -7.65 -1.21 -14.27
N ILE A 218 -6.34 -0.94 -14.29
CA ILE A 218 -5.60 -0.49 -15.48
C ILE A 218 -5.06 -1.72 -16.19
#